data_AF-A0ABD5RD43-F1
#
_entry.id   AF-A0ABD5RD43-F1
#
_cell.length_a   1.000
_cell.length_b   1.000
_cell.length_c   1.000
_cell.angle_alpha   90.00
_cell.angle_beta   90.00
_cell.angle_gamma   90.00
#
_symmetry.space_group_name_H-M   'P 1'
#
loop_
_entity.id
_entity.type
_entity.pdbx_description
1 polymer ?
#
loop_
_entity_poly.entity_id
_entity_poly.type
_entity_poly.pdbx_seq_one_letter_code
_entity_poly.pdbx_strand_id
1 'polypeptide(L)'
;MTRHTISRREVLAGLGTIGIASAGAGLGTTAFFSDEEAVSADLTAGRVDLLVDYRATYSTWLPQDATDAIVDGPAVPVPDADRTYLVGQSPDLRTAEGGAIAGADWASLTTDVLDACAIGRNSFADVQAQLDAAETGLQVYDGDEPDFLGVAGQPYADGVEPILFSLNDVKPHDEGEATISLHVCDNPAYLYLGAERLVDDENGVVEPEAGDDDSEGELDDFLYVELWHDDDCSNTRETGEDYVFRGSLADLFAAALDRNDDGKGLRLTNDDDLCFQGLSCLGFRWVLPSTPAEFAALPSASANNMAMELVGKYDQFDSIADVDVNLAQTDRLSFGLTFYAEQCRHNMLAAGVQSPLDLSTGTAHAPWRVVDVPGTDATVEGELAVDTLPHPRYASVPGDCAAWIDPYGNGETVSDPVGEYVYEVEFEAPDRASGMYSTLEVKAIGADNSVTLELDGDVLFAYDTYNPIDVVPRYFDVDAGTHTLRARVVNDSGRTPTGNPTALVLCATLY
;
A
#
# COMPACT_ATOMS: atom_id res chain seq x y z
N MET A 1 4.61 -38.64 42.45
CA MET A 1 4.14 -39.26 43.71
C MET A 1 4.36 -38.24 44.82
N THR A 2 3.29 -37.52 45.22
CA THR A 2 2.63 -37.64 46.56
C THR A 2 3.46 -37.06 47.71
N ARG A 3 2.96 -36.28 48.67
CA ARG A 3 1.63 -35.78 49.04
C ARG A 3 1.85 -34.83 50.23
N HIS A 4 1.11 -33.73 50.24
CA HIS A 4 0.46 -33.06 51.38
C HIS A 4 0.98 -33.24 52.82
N THR A 5 1.36 -32.09 53.39
CA THR A 5 1.06 -31.59 54.75
C THR A 5 -0.45 -31.74 55.06
N ILE A 6 -0.93 -31.99 56.29
CA ILE A 6 -1.03 -31.07 57.44
C ILE A 6 -1.53 -31.90 58.65
N SER A 7 -1.21 -31.49 59.90
CA SER A 7 -2.15 -31.68 61.02
C SER A 7 -1.92 -30.75 62.22
N ARG A 8 -2.84 -29.79 62.40
CA ARG A 8 -3.62 -29.47 63.62
C ARG A 8 -2.87 -29.36 64.98
N ARG A 9 -2.70 -28.13 65.48
CA ARG A 9 -3.04 -27.72 66.87
C ARG A 9 -2.68 -26.25 67.13
N GLU A 10 -3.55 -25.58 67.90
CA GLU A 10 -3.29 -24.34 68.66
C GLU A 10 -3.15 -23.08 67.77
N VAL A 11 -4.04 -22.09 67.71
CA VAL A 11 -4.79 -21.41 68.78
C VAL A 11 -5.94 -20.60 68.15
N LEU A 12 -7.16 -20.81 68.63
CA LEU A 12 -8.30 -19.87 68.52
C LEU A 12 -8.72 -19.53 69.96
N ALA A 13 -8.73 -18.26 70.34
CA ALA A 13 -9.47 -17.77 71.52
C ALA A 13 -9.59 -16.25 71.50
N GLY A 14 -10.80 -15.72 71.28
CA GLY A 14 -11.07 -14.32 71.61
C GLY A 14 -12.35 -13.72 71.04
N LEU A 15 -13.48 -14.00 71.72
CA LEU A 15 -14.66 -13.12 71.90
C LEU A 15 -15.52 -12.88 70.64
N GLY A 16 -16.80 -13.26 70.55
CA GLY A 16 -17.84 -13.44 71.56
C GLY A 16 -18.90 -12.35 71.40
N THR A 17 -20.17 -12.71 71.13
CA THR A 17 -21.39 -11.97 71.52
C THR A 17 -22.68 -12.73 71.10
N ILE A 18 -23.26 -13.47 72.08
CA ILE A 18 -24.69 -13.54 72.51
C ILE A 18 -25.76 -13.35 71.41
N GLY A 19 -26.79 -14.17 71.17
CA GLY A 19 -27.48 -15.21 71.95
C GLY A 19 -28.99 -14.91 72.01
N ILE A 20 -29.89 -15.83 71.63
CA ILE A 20 -31.32 -15.82 72.04
C ILE A 20 -31.78 -17.26 72.30
N ALA A 21 -32.44 -17.45 73.45
CA ALA A 21 -32.96 -18.71 73.99
C ALA A 21 -34.32 -19.10 73.38
N SER A 22 -34.56 -20.39 73.18
CA SER A 22 -35.91 -20.97 73.22
C SER A 22 -35.86 -22.39 73.77
N ALA A 23 -36.84 -22.69 74.63
CA ALA A 23 -36.87 -23.83 75.53
C ALA A 23 -37.42 -25.11 74.86
N GLY A 24 -36.87 -26.27 75.26
CA GLY A 24 -37.55 -27.56 75.12
C GLY A 24 -37.22 -28.37 73.85
N ALA A 25 -36.46 -29.45 74.05
CA ALA A 25 -36.44 -30.70 73.28
C ALA A 25 -36.79 -30.68 71.77
N GLY A 26 -35.76 -30.90 70.94
CA GLY A 26 -35.91 -31.60 69.65
C GLY A 26 -35.56 -30.79 68.40
N LEU A 27 -34.53 -31.27 67.70
CA LEU A 27 -34.15 -30.94 66.31
C LEU A 27 -33.58 -29.53 66.07
N GLY A 28 -32.31 -29.35 66.46
CA GLY A 28 -31.48 -28.22 66.06
C GLY A 28 -30.93 -28.38 64.65
N THR A 29 -31.41 -27.50 63.77
CA THR A 29 -30.90 -27.05 62.46
C THR A 29 -29.45 -27.43 62.11
N THR A 30 -29.27 -28.08 60.96
CA THR A 30 -27.98 -28.17 60.25
C THR A 30 -27.56 -26.76 59.82
N ALA A 31 -26.50 -26.21 60.41
CA ALA A 31 -25.84 -25.06 59.81
C ALA A 31 -25.02 -25.56 58.62
N PHE A 32 -25.49 -25.26 57.41
CA PHE A 32 -24.69 -25.34 56.19
C PHE A 32 -23.70 -24.18 56.22
N PHE A 33 -22.41 -24.46 56.31
CA PHE A 33 -21.37 -23.47 56.04
C PHE A 33 -20.90 -23.70 54.61
N SER A 34 -21.32 -22.82 53.71
CA SER A 34 -20.71 -22.64 52.40
C SER A 34 -19.90 -21.34 52.47
N ASP A 35 -18.62 -21.39 52.15
CA ASP A 35 -17.94 -20.25 51.55
C ASP A 35 -18.04 -20.39 50.01
N GLU A 36 -18.00 -19.25 49.34
CA GLU A 36 -17.97 -19.15 47.89
C GLU A 36 -17.01 -18.00 47.56
N GLU A 37 -15.84 -18.33 47.02
CA GLU A 37 -14.87 -17.36 46.54
C GLU A 37 -15.05 -17.12 45.04
N ALA A 38 -15.32 -15.86 44.67
CA ALA A 38 -15.26 -15.41 43.29
C ALA A 38 -13.91 -14.72 43.03
N VAL A 39 -13.28 -15.05 41.91
CA VAL A 39 -12.16 -14.29 41.35
C VAL A 39 -12.64 -13.79 39.99
N SER A 40 -12.64 -12.47 39.80
CA SER A 40 -12.88 -11.87 38.49
C SER A 40 -11.59 -11.91 37.69
N ALA A 41 -11.70 -12.29 36.42
CA ALA A 41 -10.65 -12.15 35.43
C ALA A 41 -11.24 -11.36 34.27
N ASP A 42 -10.70 -10.18 34.04
CA ASP A 42 -11.01 -9.36 32.87
C ASP A 42 -9.86 -9.57 31.87
N LEU A 43 -10.21 -10.12 30.71
CA LEU A 43 -9.30 -10.32 29.59
C LEU A 43 -9.79 -9.43 28.44
N THR A 44 -9.08 -8.34 28.20
CA THR A 44 -9.33 -7.46 27.05
C THR A 44 -8.36 -7.84 25.93
N ALA A 45 -8.89 -8.20 24.76
CA ALA A 45 -8.07 -8.34 23.57
C ALA A 45 -7.60 -6.97 23.10
N GLY A 46 -6.34 -6.87 22.67
CA GLY A 46 -5.79 -5.63 22.10
C GLY A 46 -6.52 -5.24 20.81
N ARG A 47 -6.77 -3.94 20.63
CA ARG A 47 -7.32 -3.34 19.41
C ARG A 47 -6.19 -2.71 18.61
N VAL A 48 -6.44 -2.36 17.36
CA VAL A 48 -5.62 -1.37 16.65
C VAL A 48 -6.51 -0.16 16.51
N ASP A 49 -5.98 0.99 16.90
CA ASP A 49 -6.63 2.28 16.80
C ASP A 49 -5.67 3.19 16.05
N LEU A 50 -6.15 3.76 14.95
CA LEU A 50 -5.40 4.66 14.08
C LEU A 50 -6.05 6.02 14.18
N LEU A 51 -5.30 6.98 14.71
CA LEU A 51 -5.71 8.39 14.74
C LEU A 51 -4.88 9.14 13.70
N VAL A 52 -5.54 10.03 12.95
CA VAL A 52 -4.87 10.86 11.94
C VAL A 52 -4.97 12.32 12.34
N ASP A 53 -3.83 13.00 12.46
CA ASP A 53 -3.76 14.47 12.35
C ASP A 53 -3.20 14.88 10.99
N TYR A 54 -3.55 16.09 10.60
CA TYR A 54 -3.07 16.66 9.36
C TYR A 54 -2.98 18.18 9.44
N ARG A 55 -2.14 18.73 8.58
CA ARG A 55 -2.04 20.16 8.33
C ARG A 55 -1.90 20.39 6.84
N ALA A 56 -2.88 21.07 6.25
CA ALA A 56 -2.96 21.36 4.83
C ALA A 56 -2.80 22.86 4.54
N THR A 57 -1.87 23.18 3.65
CA THR A 57 -1.62 24.54 3.16
C THR A 57 -1.77 24.61 1.65
N TYR A 58 -2.21 25.76 1.17
CA TYR A 58 -2.33 26.09 -0.24
C TYR A 58 -1.56 27.38 -0.53
N SER A 59 -0.69 27.34 -1.53
CA SER A 59 0.09 28.48 -1.98
C SER A 59 -0.36 28.88 -3.39
N THR A 60 -0.58 30.17 -3.58
CA THR A 60 -0.95 30.74 -4.88
C THR A 60 0.04 31.78 -5.35
N TRP A 61 0.17 31.94 -6.67
CA TRP A 61 0.90 33.07 -7.24
C TRP A 61 0.09 34.37 -7.27
N LEU A 62 -1.19 34.34 -6.88
CA LEU A 62 -2.09 35.50 -7.00
C LEU A 62 -2.03 36.41 -5.76
N PRO A 63 -2.45 37.68 -5.89
CA PRO A 63 -2.59 38.57 -4.75
C PRO A 63 -3.61 38.05 -3.71
N GLN A 64 -3.43 38.45 -2.44
CA GLN A 64 -4.23 37.99 -1.28
C GLN A 64 -5.74 38.26 -1.37
N ASP A 65 -6.18 39.27 -2.13
CA ASP A 65 -7.60 39.54 -2.33
C ASP A 65 -8.31 38.54 -3.27
N ALA A 66 -7.55 37.62 -3.89
CA ALA A 66 -8.10 36.52 -4.69
C ALA A 66 -8.42 35.27 -3.86
N THR A 67 -7.94 35.15 -2.62
CA THR A 67 -8.07 33.90 -1.84
C THR A 67 -9.52 33.49 -1.60
N ASP A 68 -10.43 34.45 -1.35
CA ASP A 68 -11.88 34.17 -1.17
C ASP A 68 -12.56 33.62 -2.44
N ALA A 69 -11.95 33.80 -3.61
CA ALA A 69 -12.45 33.23 -4.87
C ALA A 69 -11.88 31.83 -5.15
N ILE A 70 -10.77 31.47 -4.49
CA ILE A 70 -10.01 30.26 -4.75
C ILE A 70 -10.31 29.19 -3.71
N VAL A 71 -10.34 29.53 -2.42
CA VAL A 71 -10.57 28.57 -1.34
C VAL A 71 -12.06 28.56 -1.00
N ASP A 72 -12.69 27.38 -1.04
CA ASP A 72 -14.07 27.19 -0.59
C ASP A 72 -14.10 26.79 0.90
N GLY A 73 -13.98 27.79 1.76
CA GLY A 73 -13.93 27.56 3.21
C GLY A 73 -13.06 28.60 3.93
N PRO A 74 -12.76 28.35 5.22
CA PRO A 74 -11.82 29.19 5.94
C PRO A 74 -10.40 29.07 5.36
N ALA A 75 -9.70 30.20 5.35
CA ALA A 75 -8.31 30.28 4.96
C ALA A 75 -7.58 31.24 5.91
N VAL A 76 -6.50 30.78 6.53
CA VAL A 76 -5.72 31.57 7.49
C VAL A 76 -4.32 31.80 6.95
N PRO A 77 -3.85 33.06 6.79
CA PRO A 77 -2.50 33.32 6.30
C PRO A 77 -1.43 32.68 7.21
N VAL A 78 -0.50 31.94 6.61
CA VAL A 78 0.61 31.32 7.35
C VAL A 78 1.68 32.38 7.62
N PRO A 79 2.18 32.52 8.85
CA PRO A 79 3.23 33.49 9.17
C PRO A 79 4.51 33.18 8.39
N ASP A 80 5.19 34.24 7.94
CA ASP A 80 6.47 34.19 7.23
C ASP A 80 6.50 33.37 5.92
N ALA A 81 5.34 32.96 5.40
CA ALA A 81 5.17 32.31 4.11
C ALA A 81 4.44 33.25 3.12
N ASP A 82 5.01 33.42 1.92
CA ASP A 82 4.43 34.33 0.93
C ASP A 82 3.24 33.66 0.24
N ARG A 83 2.05 34.26 0.38
CA ARG A 83 0.80 33.82 -0.27
C ARG A 83 0.42 32.36 0.01
N THR A 84 0.84 31.85 1.16
CA THR A 84 0.46 30.54 1.66
C THR A 84 -0.63 30.68 2.73
N TYR A 85 -1.67 29.88 2.60
CA TYR A 85 -2.81 29.87 3.50
C TYR A 85 -2.99 28.47 4.07
N LEU A 86 -3.26 28.40 5.37
CA LEU A 86 -3.74 27.20 6.03
C LEU A 86 -5.22 27.02 5.66
N VAL A 87 -5.54 25.87 5.06
CA VAL A 87 -6.87 25.57 4.50
C VAL A 87 -7.52 24.32 5.12
N GLY A 88 -6.76 23.56 5.91
CA GLY A 88 -7.26 22.47 6.74
C GLY A 88 -6.25 22.12 7.82
N GLN A 89 -6.71 21.83 9.03
CA GLN A 89 -5.80 21.42 10.11
C GLN A 89 -6.58 20.73 11.24
N SER A 90 -6.16 19.53 11.62
CA SER A 90 -6.71 18.83 12.78
C SER A 90 -5.56 18.23 13.58
N PRO A 91 -5.38 18.55 14.88
CA PRO A 91 -6.14 19.56 15.62
C PRO A 91 -5.88 20.98 15.10
N ASP A 92 -6.93 21.82 15.09
CA ASP A 92 -6.84 23.22 14.70
C ASP A 92 -6.22 24.03 15.85
N LEU A 93 -4.92 24.25 15.78
CA LEU A 93 -4.08 24.90 16.78
C LEU A 93 -3.68 26.28 16.27
N ARG A 94 -3.98 27.32 17.05
CA ARG A 94 -3.72 28.71 16.66
C ARG A 94 -3.19 29.54 17.81
N THR A 95 -2.67 30.72 17.47
CA THR A 95 -2.36 31.74 18.47
C THR A 95 -3.63 32.22 19.17
N ALA A 96 -3.49 32.87 20.33
CA ALA A 96 -4.62 33.46 21.04
C ALA A 96 -5.38 34.55 20.24
N GLU A 97 -4.74 35.11 19.21
CA GLU A 97 -5.35 36.05 18.27
C GLU A 97 -6.00 35.37 17.05
N GLY A 98 -5.97 34.03 16.98
CA GLY A 98 -6.52 33.24 15.87
C GLY A 98 -5.63 33.15 14.64
N GLY A 99 -4.34 33.50 14.76
CA GLY A 99 -3.37 33.34 13.68
C GLY A 99 -2.87 31.90 13.57
N ALA A 100 -2.55 31.47 12.35
CA ALA A 100 -1.85 30.21 12.11
C ALA A 100 -0.44 30.26 12.71
N ILE A 101 0.10 29.09 13.03
CA ILE A 101 1.51 28.90 13.42
C ILE A 101 2.32 28.37 12.25
N ALA A 102 3.65 28.43 12.34
CA ALA A 102 4.53 27.86 11.33
C ALA A 102 4.38 26.33 11.28
N GLY A 103 4.58 25.73 10.10
CA GLY A 103 4.44 24.28 9.91
C GLY A 103 5.35 23.47 10.85
N ALA A 104 6.63 23.85 10.96
CA ALA A 104 7.57 23.20 11.86
C ALA A 104 7.19 23.32 13.36
N ASP A 105 6.56 24.44 13.76
CA ASP A 105 6.07 24.59 15.14
C ASP A 105 4.87 23.66 15.38
N TRP A 106 3.97 23.54 14.41
CA TRP A 106 2.86 22.59 14.48
C TRP A 106 3.36 21.14 14.55
N ALA A 107 4.31 20.78 13.70
CA ALA A 107 4.93 19.46 13.67
C ALA A 107 5.58 19.08 15.01
N SER A 108 6.34 20.00 15.63
CA SER A 108 6.91 19.75 16.96
C SER A 108 5.83 19.60 18.03
N LEU A 109 4.69 20.31 17.92
CA LEU A 109 3.59 20.14 18.87
C LEU A 109 2.93 18.77 18.74
N THR A 110 2.65 18.30 17.52
CA THR A 110 1.98 17.01 17.30
C THR A 110 2.89 15.80 17.51
N THR A 111 4.21 16.00 17.45
CA THR A 111 5.21 14.94 17.71
C THR A 111 5.69 14.92 19.16
N ASP A 112 5.98 16.07 19.77
CA ASP A 112 6.66 16.16 21.07
C ASP A 112 5.74 16.50 22.25
N VAL A 113 4.64 17.21 21.99
CA VAL A 113 3.78 17.78 23.05
C VAL A 113 2.46 17.03 23.17
N LEU A 114 1.80 16.78 22.05
CA LEU A 114 0.50 16.13 22.01
C LEU A 114 0.67 14.61 21.91
N ASP A 115 0.21 13.92 22.94
CA ASP A 115 0.08 12.46 22.90
C ASP A 115 -1.34 12.10 22.45
N ALA A 116 -1.51 11.91 21.13
CA ALA A 116 -2.79 11.53 20.52
C ALA A 116 -3.39 10.28 21.17
N CYS A 117 -2.54 9.35 21.59
CA CYS A 117 -2.94 8.08 22.20
C CYS A 117 -3.36 8.21 23.68
N ALA A 118 -2.96 9.29 24.35
CA ALA A 118 -3.39 9.63 25.71
C ALA A 118 -4.56 10.61 25.77
N ILE A 119 -4.93 11.25 24.65
CA ILE A 119 -6.10 12.12 24.57
C ILE A 119 -7.36 11.26 24.64
N GLY A 120 -8.15 11.44 25.71
CA GLY A 120 -9.35 10.66 25.92
C GLY A 120 -10.32 10.86 24.75
N ARG A 121 -10.91 9.76 24.24
CA ARG A 121 -11.83 9.71 23.08
C ARG A 121 -12.40 11.08 22.67
N ASN A 122 -11.75 11.70 21.69
CA ASN A 122 -12.18 12.91 21.03
C ASN A 122 -12.32 14.16 21.93
N SER A 123 -11.47 14.31 22.94
CA SER A 123 -11.54 15.42 23.90
C SER A 123 -10.66 16.61 23.48
N PHE A 124 -11.25 17.66 22.91
CA PHE A 124 -10.58 18.95 22.73
C PHE A 124 -10.07 19.55 24.05
N ALA A 125 -10.75 19.29 25.17
CA ALA A 125 -10.31 19.73 26.48
C ALA A 125 -9.00 19.07 26.92
N ASP A 126 -8.75 17.82 26.52
CA ASP A 126 -7.51 17.11 26.82
C ASP A 126 -6.37 17.68 25.96
N VAL A 127 -6.63 17.99 24.68
CA VAL A 127 -5.68 18.72 23.81
C VAL A 127 -5.27 20.03 24.47
N GLN A 128 -6.25 20.87 24.86
CA GLN A 128 -5.96 22.13 25.51
C GLN A 128 -5.19 21.95 26.83
N ALA A 129 -5.52 20.92 27.62
CA ALA A 129 -4.81 20.65 28.86
C ALA A 129 -3.33 20.28 28.64
N GLN A 130 -3.01 19.56 27.57
CA GLN A 130 -1.62 19.26 27.20
C GLN A 130 -0.87 20.52 26.71
N LEU A 131 -1.51 21.35 25.88
CA LEU A 131 -0.95 22.63 25.43
C LEU A 131 -0.68 23.59 26.59
N ASP A 132 -1.60 23.66 27.56
CA ASP A 132 -1.47 24.47 28.77
C ASP A 132 -0.35 23.94 29.69
N ALA A 133 -0.25 22.62 29.84
CA ALA A 133 0.80 21.98 30.63
C ALA A 133 2.19 22.21 30.04
N ALA A 134 2.29 22.33 28.72
CA ALA A 134 3.51 22.68 28.00
C ALA A 134 3.76 24.21 27.92
N GLU A 135 2.89 25.04 28.52
CA GLU A 135 2.98 26.50 28.53
C GLU A 135 3.11 27.13 27.12
N THR A 136 2.49 26.51 26.11
CA THR A 136 2.61 26.94 24.69
C THR A 136 1.97 28.29 24.42
N GLY A 137 0.90 28.64 25.16
CA GLY A 137 0.08 29.82 24.93
C GLY A 137 -0.84 29.71 23.70
N LEU A 138 -0.96 28.52 23.11
CA LEU A 138 -1.82 28.23 21.96
C LEU A 138 -3.22 27.80 22.39
N GLN A 139 -4.15 27.92 21.46
CA GLN A 139 -5.54 27.50 21.63
C GLN A 139 -5.91 26.44 20.60
N VAL A 140 -6.62 25.41 21.05
CA VAL A 140 -7.32 24.48 20.17
C VAL A 140 -8.70 25.03 19.84
N TYR A 141 -9.06 25.03 18.57
CA TYR A 141 -10.38 25.37 18.08
C TYR A 141 -11.21 24.07 18.02
N ASP A 142 -12.48 24.13 18.44
CA ASP A 142 -13.33 22.93 18.61
C ASP A 142 -14.57 22.90 17.68
N GLY A 143 -14.71 23.91 16.82
CA GLY A 143 -15.75 24.00 15.80
C GLY A 143 -16.89 24.97 16.13
N ASP A 144 -16.82 25.69 17.25
CA ASP A 144 -17.75 26.77 17.56
C ASP A 144 -17.47 28.05 16.74
N GLU A 145 -16.27 28.16 16.17
CA GLU A 145 -15.82 29.29 15.36
C GLU A 145 -16.19 29.14 13.87
N PRO A 146 -16.59 30.24 13.18
CA PRO A 146 -16.97 30.20 11.77
C PRO A 146 -15.80 29.89 10.83
N ASP A 147 -14.56 30.03 11.32
CA ASP A 147 -13.34 29.81 10.57
C ASP A 147 -12.59 28.54 10.98
N PHE A 148 -13.26 27.60 11.66
CA PHE A 148 -12.70 26.31 12.06
C PHE A 148 -12.21 25.48 10.85
N LEU A 149 -10.99 24.95 10.94
CA LEU A 149 -10.30 24.21 9.88
C LEU A 149 -10.20 22.69 10.13
N GLY A 150 -10.64 22.24 11.30
CA GLY A 150 -10.45 20.87 11.75
C GLY A 150 -11.65 19.96 11.51
N VAL A 151 -11.60 18.82 12.19
CA VAL A 151 -12.66 17.81 12.11
C VAL A 151 -13.77 18.13 13.12
N ALA A 152 -15.01 18.21 12.65
CA ALA A 152 -16.14 18.54 13.51
C ALA A 152 -16.34 17.50 14.62
N GLY A 153 -16.27 17.95 15.87
CA GLY A 153 -16.55 17.13 17.05
C GLY A 153 -15.43 16.20 17.50
N GLN A 154 -14.26 16.23 16.85
CA GLN A 154 -13.07 15.49 17.30
C GLN A 154 -11.75 16.15 16.88
N PRO A 155 -10.71 16.15 17.75
CA PRO A 155 -9.41 16.77 17.46
C PRO A 155 -8.56 15.99 16.44
N TYR A 156 -8.82 14.70 16.26
CA TYR A 156 -8.15 13.84 15.29
C TYR A 156 -9.20 13.20 14.37
N ALA A 157 -8.82 12.94 13.12
CA ALA A 157 -9.64 12.13 12.23
C ALA A 157 -9.59 10.66 12.70
N ASP A 158 -10.73 10.20 13.22
CA ASP A 158 -11.00 8.82 13.59
C ASP A 158 -12.36 8.43 13.02
N GLY A 159 -12.37 7.50 12.05
CA GLY A 159 -13.58 6.98 11.42
C GLY A 159 -14.45 8.02 10.69
N VAL A 160 -13.87 9.17 10.34
CA VAL A 160 -14.51 10.23 9.56
C VAL A 160 -13.61 10.68 8.42
N GLU A 161 -14.20 11.32 7.43
CA GLU A 161 -13.51 11.87 6.27
C GLU A 161 -13.24 13.37 6.48
N PRO A 162 -12.01 13.77 6.81
CA PRO A 162 -11.64 15.18 6.91
C PRO A 162 -11.55 15.84 5.53
N ILE A 163 -11.75 17.16 5.51
CA ILE A 163 -11.44 17.97 4.32
C ILE A 163 -9.99 18.45 4.44
N LEU A 164 -9.13 17.97 3.54
CA LEU A 164 -7.73 18.43 3.42
C LEU A 164 -7.65 19.72 2.59
N PHE A 165 -8.25 19.70 1.40
CA PHE A 165 -8.29 20.82 0.46
C PHE A 165 -9.73 21.04 -0.01
N SER A 166 -10.15 22.29 -0.05
CA SER A 166 -11.44 22.70 -0.62
C SER A 166 -11.20 23.93 -1.48
N LEU A 167 -10.99 23.73 -2.78
CA LEU A 167 -10.56 24.76 -3.72
C LEU A 167 -11.56 24.84 -4.88
N ASN A 168 -12.00 26.05 -5.19
CA ASN A 168 -12.93 26.38 -6.28
C ASN A 168 -12.23 26.59 -7.63
N ASP A 169 -10.97 27.04 -7.61
CA ASP A 169 -10.31 27.60 -8.80
C ASP A 169 -8.79 27.42 -8.72
N VAL A 170 -8.35 26.18 -8.90
CA VAL A 170 -6.91 25.83 -8.99
C VAL A 170 -6.36 26.33 -10.31
N LYS A 171 -5.23 27.01 -10.26
CA LYS A 171 -4.55 27.58 -11.41
C LYS A 171 -3.21 26.91 -11.61
N PRO A 172 -2.60 27.00 -12.81
CA PRO A 172 -1.23 26.57 -12.96
C PRO A 172 -0.32 27.28 -11.94
N HIS A 173 0.90 26.76 -11.72
CA HIS A 173 1.78 26.95 -10.55
C HIS A 173 1.17 27.09 -9.14
N ASP A 174 -0.13 26.89 -8.94
CA ASP A 174 -0.63 26.68 -7.60
C ASP A 174 -0.09 25.35 -7.08
N GLU A 175 0.15 25.33 -5.77
CA GLU A 175 0.61 24.16 -5.07
C GLU A 175 -0.16 24.00 -3.76
N GLY A 176 -0.29 22.75 -3.33
CA GLY A 176 -0.81 22.44 -2.02
C GLY A 176 0.03 21.37 -1.36
N GLU A 177 0.01 21.42 -0.05
CA GLU A 177 0.89 20.68 0.82
C GLU A 177 0.07 20.16 2.00
N ALA A 178 0.26 18.91 2.38
CA ALA A 178 -0.34 18.32 3.55
C ALA A 178 0.70 17.49 4.31
N THR A 179 0.95 17.86 5.57
CA THR A 179 1.53 16.93 6.55
C THR A 179 0.42 16.01 7.02
N ILE A 180 0.64 14.69 7.00
CA ILE A 180 -0.30 13.70 7.52
C ILE A 180 0.43 12.82 8.53
N SER A 181 -0.11 12.70 9.73
CA SER A 181 0.50 12.01 10.85
C SER A 181 -0.39 10.87 11.31
N LEU A 182 0.14 9.65 11.26
CA LEU A 182 -0.54 8.39 11.54
C LEU A 182 -0.12 7.87 12.92
N HIS A 183 -1.03 7.91 13.89
CA HIS A 183 -0.78 7.45 15.26
C HIS A 183 -1.36 6.06 15.50
N VAL A 184 -0.49 5.07 15.67
CA VAL A 184 -0.83 3.68 15.99
C VAL A 184 -0.70 3.47 17.50
N CYS A 185 -1.81 3.59 18.23
CA CYS A 185 -1.78 3.73 19.69
C CYS A 185 -1.66 2.42 20.48
N ASP A 186 -2.35 1.37 20.05
CA ASP A 186 -2.53 0.17 20.87
C ASP A 186 -1.53 -0.95 20.54
N ASN A 187 -1.67 -1.55 19.36
CA ASN A 187 -0.89 -2.70 18.93
C ASN A 187 -0.18 -2.39 17.61
N PRO A 188 1.02 -2.95 17.38
CA PRO A 188 1.72 -2.76 16.14
C PRO A 188 0.87 -3.18 14.92
N ALA A 189 0.95 -2.38 13.87
CA ALA A 189 0.18 -2.53 12.66
C ALA A 189 1.02 -2.30 11.39
N TYR A 190 0.54 -2.84 10.27
CA TYR A 190 0.93 -2.42 8.93
C TYR A 190 0.07 -1.24 8.52
N LEU A 191 0.67 -0.26 7.84
CA LEU A 191 -0.02 0.93 7.35
C LEU A 191 -0.14 0.87 5.83
N TYR A 192 -1.32 1.25 5.34
CA TYR A 192 -1.64 1.29 3.92
C TYR A 192 -2.34 2.61 3.59
N LEU A 193 -2.12 3.08 2.37
CA LEU A 193 -2.79 4.23 1.76
C LEU A 193 -3.65 3.76 0.60
N GLY A 194 -4.96 3.97 0.68
CA GLY A 194 -5.83 4.00 -0.50
C GLY A 194 -5.92 5.42 -1.04
N ALA A 195 -5.92 5.57 -2.37
CA ALA A 195 -6.25 6.82 -3.03
C ALA A 195 -7.33 6.55 -4.08
N GLU A 196 -8.40 7.32 -4.06
CA GLU A 196 -9.53 7.12 -4.97
C GLU A 196 -9.97 8.41 -5.64
N ARG A 197 -10.35 8.28 -6.92
CA ARG A 197 -11.02 9.33 -7.68
C ARG A 197 -12.51 9.30 -7.36
N LEU A 198 -13.04 10.37 -6.79
CA LEU A 198 -14.44 10.51 -6.38
C LEU A 198 -15.29 11.20 -7.45
N VAL A 199 -14.73 12.26 -8.06
CA VAL A 199 -15.35 13.07 -9.11
C VAL A 199 -14.27 13.48 -10.10
N ASP A 200 -14.61 13.46 -11.38
CA ASP A 200 -13.72 13.80 -12.49
C ASP A 200 -14.53 14.42 -13.63
N ASP A 201 -15.11 15.58 -13.33
CA ASP A 201 -16.09 16.22 -14.19
C ASP A 201 -15.39 17.24 -15.09
N GLU A 202 -15.58 17.11 -16.41
CA GLU A 202 -15.18 18.12 -17.40
C GLU A 202 -15.87 19.49 -17.17
N ASN A 203 -17.07 19.50 -16.55
CA ASN A 203 -17.97 20.65 -16.39
C ASN A 203 -18.39 21.34 -17.71
N GLY A 204 -17.46 21.79 -18.55
CA GLY A 204 -17.65 22.01 -19.97
C GLY A 204 -16.60 22.89 -20.66
N VAL A 205 -16.20 22.44 -21.84
CA VAL A 205 -15.23 23.05 -22.78
C VAL A 205 -15.39 24.56 -23.06
N VAL A 206 -14.36 25.35 -22.73
CA VAL A 206 -14.16 26.75 -23.16
C VAL A 206 -13.09 26.90 -24.26
N GLU A 207 -12.90 28.11 -24.82
CA GLU A 207 -11.95 28.34 -25.94
C GLU A 207 -10.52 27.82 -25.64
N PRO A 208 -9.95 27.99 -24.43
CA PRO A 208 -8.65 27.40 -24.08
C PRO A 208 -8.59 25.87 -24.17
N GLU A 209 -9.71 25.19 -23.97
CA GLU A 209 -9.86 23.72 -24.00
C GLU A 209 -10.34 23.25 -25.39
N ALA A 210 -10.40 24.12 -26.40
CA ALA A 210 -11.00 23.74 -27.70
C ALA A 210 -10.24 22.65 -28.48
N GLY A 211 -9.08 22.21 -27.98
CA GLY A 211 -8.33 21.04 -28.45
C GLY A 211 -8.73 19.73 -27.77
N ASP A 212 -9.49 19.80 -26.67
CA ASP A 212 -10.07 18.65 -26.00
C ASP A 212 -11.23 18.06 -26.83
N ASP A 213 -11.23 16.74 -26.93
CA ASP A 213 -12.24 15.94 -27.62
C ASP A 213 -12.90 14.88 -26.73
N ASP A 214 -12.58 14.85 -25.43
CA ASP A 214 -13.17 13.94 -24.46
C ASP A 214 -14.33 14.59 -23.67
N SER A 215 -14.80 13.86 -22.68
CA SER A 215 -15.96 14.12 -21.84
C SER A 215 -15.71 13.76 -20.38
N GLU A 216 -14.50 13.26 -20.07
CA GLU A 216 -13.95 13.04 -18.73
C GLU A 216 -13.04 14.23 -18.39
N GLY A 217 -12.80 14.53 -17.12
CA GLY A 217 -11.83 15.58 -16.76
C GLY A 217 -10.39 15.07 -16.83
N GLU A 218 -9.43 15.96 -17.09
CA GLU A 218 -8.01 15.66 -17.19
C GLU A 218 -7.16 16.22 -16.04
N LEU A 219 -7.74 17.02 -15.14
CA LEU A 219 -7.01 17.71 -14.08
C LEU A 219 -6.10 16.80 -13.24
N ASP A 220 -6.48 15.55 -12.99
CA ASP A 220 -5.66 14.62 -12.22
C ASP A 220 -4.41 14.09 -12.96
N ASP A 221 -4.40 14.13 -14.30
CA ASP A 221 -3.21 13.83 -15.10
C ASP A 221 -2.19 14.97 -15.05
N PHE A 222 -2.69 16.21 -15.02
CA PHE A 222 -1.85 17.40 -15.00
C PHE A 222 -1.36 17.77 -13.59
N LEU A 223 -2.02 17.30 -12.54
CA LEU A 223 -1.57 17.45 -11.16
C LEU A 223 -0.41 16.50 -10.86
N TYR A 224 0.77 17.05 -10.65
CA TYR A 224 1.92 16.28 -10.17
C TYR A 224 1.89 16.19 -8.65
N VAL A 225 2.06 14.98 -8.12
CA VAL A 225 2.05 14.70 -6.69
C VAL A 225 3.35 14.04 -6.22
N GLU A 226 3.75 14.38 -5.01
CA GLU A 226 4.84 13.76 -4.27
C GLU A 226 4.30 13.29 -2.93
N LEU A 227 4.57 12.03 -2.61
CA LEU A 227 4.29 11.44 -1.31
C LEU A 227 5.59 10.85 -0.77
N TRP A 228 5.99 11.19 0.44
CA TRP A 228 7.23 10.69 1.05
C TRP A 228 7.05 10.43 2.55
N HIS A 229 7.91 9.58 3.10
CA HIS A 229 8.05 9.46 4.55
C HIS A 229 8.75 10.70 5.09
N ASP A 230 8.05 11.42 5.95
CA ASP A 230 8.52 12.64 6.58
C ASP A 230 8.91 12.30 8.02
N ASP A 231 10.20 12.27 8.33
CA ASP A 231 10.70 11.76 9.61
C ASP A 231 10.46 12.75 10.76
N ASP A 232 10.33 14.04 10.47
CA ASP A 232 10.11 15.10 11.46
C ASP A 232 8.74 15.78 11.36
N CYS A 233 7.88 15.28 10.46
CA CYS A 233 6.53 15.76 10.20
C CYS A 233 6.49 17.23 9.76
N SER A 234 7.58 17.80 9.25
CA SER A 234 7.68 19.22 8.93
C SER A 234 7.10 19.59 7.56
N ASN A 235 6.77 18.58 6.75
CA ASN A 235 6.45 18.66 5.32
C ASN A 235 7.53 19.36 4.49
N THR A 236 8.76 19.39 5.00
CA THR A 236 9.96 19.66 4.22
C THR A 236 10.59 18.32 3.92
N ARG A 237 11.17 18.16 2.72
CA ARG A 237 11.87 16.91 2.41
C ARG A 237 13.35 17.03 2.76
N GLU A 238 13.84 16.16 3.63
CA GLU A 238 15.24 16.09 4.03
C GLU A 238 16.05 15.05 3.23
N THR A 239 17.38 15.17 3.32
CA THR A 239 18.27 14.14 2.76
C THR A 239 18.21 12.89 3.63
N GLY A 240 17.69 11.81 3.07
CA GLY A 240 17.50 10.53 3.78
C GLY A 240 16.06 10.03 3.72
N GLU A 241 15.13 10.91 3.38
CA GLU A 241 13.72 10.58 3.22
C GLU A 241 13.43 10.00 1.83
N ASP A 242 12.73 8.87 1.87
CA ASP A 242 12.36 8.09 0.71
C ASP A 242 10.95 8.47 0.22
N TYR A 243 10.82 8.60 -1.09
CA TYR A 243 9.52 8.79 -1.72
C TYR A 243 8.73 7.49 -1.66
N VAL A 244 7.49 7.62 -1.20
CA VAL A 244 6.45 6.62 -1.33
C VAL A 244 5.97 6.63 -2.79
N PHE A 245 5.67 7.80 -3.33
CA PHE A 245 5.19 7.96 -4.71
C PHE A 245 5.59 9.31 -5.31
N ARG A 246 5.81 9.33 -6.63
CA ARG A 246 5.94 10.54 -7.44
C ARG A 246 5.38 10.31 -8.83
N GLY A 247 4.57 11.22 -9.34
CA GLY A 247 3.96 11.12 -10.67
C GLY A 247 2.70 11.96 -10.78
N SER A 248 1.84 11.63 -11.74
CA SER A 248 0.51 12.22 -11.86
C SER A 248 -0.38 11.75 -10.70
N LEU A 249 -1.40 12.53 -10.33
CA LEU A 249 -2.40 12.11 -9.36
C LEU A 249 -3.22 10.93 -9.89
N ALA A 250 -3.45 10.89 -11.20
CA ALA A 250 -4.01 9.73 -11.88
C ALA A 250 -3.18 8.45 -11.66
N ASP A 251 -1.86 8.52 -11.80
CA ASP A 251 -0.97 7.39 -11.51
C ASP A 251 -0.96 7.02 -10.02
N LEU A 252 -1.12 7.97 -9.11
CA LEU A 252 -1.25 7.67 -7.68
C LEU A 252 -2.51 6.85 -7.42
N PHE A 253 -3.64 7.20 -8.05
CA PHE A 253 -4.86 6.38 -7.96
C PHE A 253 -4.57 4.97 -8.45
N ALA A 254 -3.94 4.80 -9.61
CA ALA A 254 -3.60 3.49 -10.17
C ALA A 254 -2.61 2.68 -9.32
N ALA A 255 -1.69 3.35 -8.62
CA ALA A 255 -0.70 2.74 -7.74
C ALA A 255 -1.28 2.36 -6.37
N ALA A 256 -2.25 3.13 -5.87
CA ALA A 256 -2.93 2.89 -4.61
C ALA A 256 -4.25 2.13 -4.75
N LEU A 257 -4.54 1.61 -5.95
CA LEU A 257 -5.65 0.69 -6.18
C LEU A 257 -5.49 -0.56 -5.32
N ASP A 258 -6.57 -0.92 -4.63
CA ASP A 258 -6.73 -2.24 -4.04
C ASP A 258 -6.92 -3.29 -5.14
N ARG A 259 -5.79 -3.73 -5.73
CA ARG A 259 -5.77 -4.67 -6.86
C ARG A 259 -6.28 -6.07 -6.48
N ASN A 260 -6.26 -6.40 -5.19
CA ASN A 260 -6.60 -7.72 -4.67
C ASN A 260 -8.01 -7.79 -4.04
N ASP A 261 -8.76 -6.68 -4.04
CA ASP A 261 -10.08 -6.54 -3.41
C ASP A 261 -10.04 -6.91 -1.90
N ASP A 262 -8.90 -6.64 -1.24
CA ASP A 262 -8.66 -6.95 0.18
C ASP A 262 -8.86 -5.74 1.11
N GLY A 263 -9.25 -4.60 0.53
CA GLY A 263 -9.47 -3.31 1.16
C GLY A 263 -8.20 -2.50 1.37
N LYS A 264 -7.05 -2.90 0.81
CA LYS A 264 -5.74 -2.29 1.09
C LYS A 264 -5.13 -1.71 -0.17
N GLY A 265 -4.74 -0.44 -0.10
CA GLY A 265 -4.01 0.22 -1.18
C GLY A 265 -2.49 0.07 -1.03
N LEU A 266 -1.77 1.13 -1.40
CA LEU A 266 -0.32 1.22 -1.36
C LEU A 266 0.24 1.01 0.06
N ARG A 267 1.15 0.04 0.23
CA ARG A 267 1.77 -0.23 1.53
C ARG A 267 2.79 0.84 1.91
N LEU A 268 2.63 1.41 3.11
CA LEU A 268 3.47 2.48 3.66
C LEU A 268 4.58 1.95 4.57
N THR A 269 4.49 0.73 5.09
CA THR A 269 5.54 0.17 5.96
C THR A 269 6.60 -0.60 5.17
N ASN A 270 7.87 -0.22 5.35
CA ASN A 270 9.02 -0.86 4.69
C ASN A 270 9.24 -2.33 5.12
N ASP A 271 9.99 -3.09 4.31
CA ASP A 271 10.24 -4.53 4.53
C ASP A 271 11.05 -4.86 5.79
N ASP A 272 11.88 -3.93 6.27
CA ASP A 272 12.70 -4.12 7.46
C ASP A 272 11.93 -3.91 8.78
N ASP A 273 10.85 -3.12 8.75
CA ASP A 273 9.95 -2.88 9.88
C ASP A 273 8.64 -3.62 9.66
N LEU A 274 8.72 -4.94 9.84
CA LEU A 274 7.61 -5.88 9.74
C LEU A 274 6.41 -5.54 10.64
N CYS A 275 6.47 -4.51 11.50
CA CYS A 275 5.40 -4.02 12.37
C CYS A 275 5.69 -2.63 12.93
N PHE A 276 4.77 -1.68 12.76
CA PHE A 276 4.91 -0.30 13.24
C PHE A 276 3.99 0.01 14.43
N GLN A 277 4.51 0.65 15.49
CA GLN A 277 3.71 1.23 16.59
C GLN A 277 4.29 2.60 16.94
N GLY A 278 3.43 3.62 17.10
CA GLY A 278 3.83 5.00 17.35
C GLY A 278 3.33 5.95 16.27
N LEU A 279 4.14 6.95 15.93
CA LEU A 279 3.86 8.01 14.95
C LEU A 279 4.61 7.80 13.63
N SER A 280 3.89 7.72 12.51
CA SER A 280 4.47 7.74 11.17
C SER A 280 3.92 8.94 10.41
N CYS A 281 4.80 9.76 9.84
CA CYS A 281 4.40 10.96 9.14
C CYS A 281 4.66 10.82 7.63
N LEU A 282 3.76 11.42 6.87
CA LEU A 282 3.79 11.48 5.42
C LEU A 282 3.72 12.94 5.01
N GLY A 283 4.65 13.35 4.16
CA GLY A 283 4.53 14.59 3.41
C GLY A 283 3.78 14.31 2.11
N PHE A 284 2.76 15.12 1.83
CA PHE A 284 2.04 15.11 0.56
C PHE A 284 2.11 16.48 -0.06
N ARG A 285 2.57 16.55 -1.31
CA ARG A 285 2.66 17.79 -2.07
C ARG A 285 2.06 17.60 -3.44
N TRP A 286 1.26 18.55 -3.88
CA TRP A 286 0.80 18.63 -5.26
C TRP A 286 1.14 19.99 -5.85
N VAL A 287 1.40 20.01 -7.16
CA VAL A 287 1.60 21.22 -7.94
C VAL A 287 0.93 21.05 -9.28
N LEU A 288 0.34 22.13 -9.80
CA LEU A 288 -0.17 22.17 -11.18
C LEU A 288 0.86 22.85 -12.08
N PRO A 289 1.70 22.12 -12.83
CA PRO A 289 2.71 22.75 -13.69
C PRO A 289 2.05 23.52 -14.84
N SER A 290 2.74 24.53 -15.36
CA SER A 290 2.17 25.43 -16.37
C SER A 290 2.79 25.33 -17.75
N THR A 291 4.02 24.82 -17.84
CA THR A 291 4.78 24.78 -19.10
C THR A 291 5.29 23.39 -19.42
N PRO A 292 5.43 23.05 -20.72
CA PRO A 292 6.15 21.85 -21.17
C PRO A 292 7.48 21.59 -20.46
N ALA A 293 8.24 22.66 -20.17
CA ALA A 293 9.54 22.56 -19.53
C ALA A 293 9.43 22.14 -18.05
N GLU A 294 8.38 22.57 -17.36
CA GLU A 294 8.08 22.12 -16.00
C GLU A 294 7.66 20.65 -16.01
N PHE A 295 6.70 20.25 -16.85
CA PHE A 295 6.32 18.84 -16.98
C PHE A 295 7.52 17.95 -17.33
N ALA A 296 8.41 18.38 -18.22
CA ALA A 296 9.57 17.58 -18.61
C ALA A 296 10.64 17.46 -17.50
N ALA A 297 10.63 18.37 -16.51
CA ALA A 297 11.55 18.36 -15.39
C ALA A 297 11.07 17.47 -14.23
N LEU A 298 9.79 17.08 -14.22
CA LEU A 298 9.18 16.28 -13.17
C LEU A 298 9.28 14.79 -13.50
N PRO A 299 9.72 13.94 -12.55
CA PRO A 299 9.70 12.49 -12.73
C PRO A 299 8.25 12.00 -12.85
N SER A 300 8.05 10.85 -13.51
CA SER A 300 6.77 10.12 -13.49
C SER A 300 6.96 8.84 -12.64
N ALA A 301 5.84 8.20 -12.29
CA ALA A 301 5.86 6.87 -11.69
C ALA A 301 6.37 5.81 -12.68
N SER A 302 6.27 6.09 -13.98
CA SER A 302 6.87 5.30 -15.05
C SER A 302 8.38 5.58 -15.22
N ALA A 303 9.06 4.82 -16.07
CA ALA A 303 10.45 5.09 -16.45
C ALA A 303 10.65 6.41 -17.24
N ASN A 304 9.58 7.16 -17.52
CA ASN A 304 9.58 8.42 -18.26
C ASN A 304 9.47 9.64 -17.32
N ASN A 305 9.32 10.84 -17.90
CA ASN A 305 8.92 12.06 -17.17
C ASN A 305 7.45 12.38 -17.44
N MET A 306 6.85 13.26 -16.63
CA MET A 306 5.43 13.65 -16.75
C MET A 306 5.07 14.11 -18.17
N ALA A 307 5.93 14.90 -18.82
CA ALA A 307 5.64 15.36 -20.19
C ALA A 307 5.55 14.22 -21.21
N MET A 308 6.41 13.20 -21.10
CA MET A 308 6.38 12.04 -22.00
C MET A 308 5.19 11.12 -21.73
N GLU A 309 4.72 11.06 -20.49
CA GLU A 309 3.49 10.35 -20.12
C GLU A 309 2.28 11.02 -20.78
N LEU A 310 2.14 12.34 -20.64
CA LEU A 310 1.09 13.11 -21.31
C LEU A 310 1.14 12.97 -22.84
N VAL A 311 2.33 13.03 -23.44
CA VAL A 311 2.52 12.78 -24.89
C VAL A 311 2.08 11.37 -25.30
N GLY A 312 2.27 10.38 -24.43
CA GLY A 312 1.82 9.01 -24.68
C GLY A 312 0.31 8.82 -24.49
N LYS A 313 -0.33 9.66 -23.66
CA LYS A 313 -1.75 9.58 -23.30
C LYS A 313 -2.65 10.30 -24.30
N TYR A 314 -2.24 11.48 -24.78
CA TYR A 314 -3.08 12.35 -25.62
C TYR A 314 -2.61 12.36 -27.07
N ASP A 315 -3.47 11.92 -27.99
CA ASP A 315 -3.21 11.86 -29.43
C ASP A 315 -2.87 13.24 -30.05
N GLN A 316 -3.31 14.34 -29.41
CA GLN A 316 -3.02 15.71 -29.86
C GLN A 316 -1.59 16.17 -29.55
N PHE A 317 -0.86 15.48 -28.68
CA PHE A 317 0.50 15.83 -28.31
C PHE A 317 1.51 15.01 -29.13
N ASP A 318 2.01 15.59 -30.22
CA ASP A 318 3.07 14.97 -31.04
C ASP A 318 4.45 14.99 -30.34
N SER A 319 4.64 15.93 -29.40
CA SER A 319 5.89 16.13 -28.69
C SER A 319 5.68 16.84 -27.35
N ILE A 320 6.71 16.82 -26.50
CA ILE A 320 6.71 17.54 -25.21
C ILE A 320 6.33 19.02 -25.38
N ALA A 321 6.71 19.65 -26.50
CA ALA A 321 6.43 21.07 -26.74
C ALA A 321 4.95 21.38 -26.95
N ASP A 322 4.14 20.36 -27.22
CA ASP A 322 2.71 20.47 -27.49
C ASP A 322 1.86 20.28 -26.22
N VAL A 323 2.47 19.82 -25.11
CA VAL A 323 1.79 19.66 -23.81
C VAL A 323 1.22 21.00 -23.34
N ASP A 324 -0.09 21.04 -23.14
CA ASP A 324 -0.81 22.24 -22.70
C ASP A 324 -1.74 21.92 -21.52
N VAL A 325 -1.46 22.54 -20.36
CA VAL A 325 -2.30 22.42 -19.16
C VAL A 325 -3.65 23.12 -19.32
N ASN A 326 -3.81 23.97 -20.34
CA ASN A 326 -5.09 24.62 -20.59
C ASN A 326 -6.20 23.63 -20.95
N LEU A 327 -5.88 22.37 -21.26
CA LEU A 327 -6.87 21.32 -21.48
C LEU A 327 -7.65 20.98 -20.21
N ALA A 328 -7.00 21.01 -19.03
CA ALA A 328 -7.67 20.73 -17.76
C ALA A 328 -8.34 21.96 -17.14
N GLN A 329 -8.66 22.98 -17.95
CA GLN A 329 -9.34 24.16 -17.44
C GLN A 329 -10.82 23.84 -17.26
N THR A 330 -11.48 24.48 -16.29
CA THR A 330 -12.88 24.23 -15.91
C THR A 330 -13.20 22.85 -15.33
N ASP A 331 -12.31 21.87 -15.47
CA ASP A 331 -12.39 20.55 -14.82
C ASP A 331 -12.63 20.66 -13.33
N ARG A 332 -13.25 19.61 -12.79
CA ARG A 332 -13.40 19.40 -11.37
C ARG A 332 -12.97 18.01 -10.99
N LEU A 333 -11.95 17.97 -10.16
CA LEU A 333 -11.48 16.79 -9.48
C LEU A 333 -11.94 16.78 -8.01
N SER A 334 -12.39 15.62 -7.55
CA SER A 334 -12.49 15.31 -6.12
C SER A 334 -11.85 13.94 -5.88
N PHE A 335 -11.04 13.83 -4.83
CA PHE A 335 -10.35 12.61 -4.49
C PHE A 335 -10.33 12.36 -2.99
N GLY A 336 -10.25 11.08 -2.61
CA GLY A 336 -10.15 10.62 -1.24
C GLY A 336 -8.80 9.97 -0.99
N LEU A 337 -8.22 10.23 0.19
CA LEU A 337 -7.09 9.47 0.72
C LEU A 337 -7.56 8.71 1.96
N THR A 338 -7.39 7.39 1.96
CA THR A 338 -7.82 6.52 3.07
C THR A 338 -6.60 5.85 3.69
N PHE A 339 -6.51 5.88 5.01
CA PHE A 339 -5.46 5.18 5.74
C PHE A 339 -6.01 3.95 6.44
N TYR A 340 -5.36 2.81 6.23
CA TYR A 340 -5.75 1.55 6.85
C TYR A 340 -4.60 1.02 7.72
N ALA A 341 -4.95 0.58 8.93
CA ALA A 341 -4.03 -0.07 9.85
C ALA A 341 -4.44 -1.52 10.09
N GLU A 342 -3.56 -2.46 9.74
CA GLU A 342 -3.78 -3.89 9.97
C GLU A 342 -2.94 -4.41 11.12
N GLN A 343 -3.56 -5.00 12.15
CA GLN A 343 -2.83 -5.58 13.27
C GLN A 343 -1.84 -6.64 12.79
N CYS A 344 -0.58 -6.50 13.19
CA CYS A 344 0.48 -7.46 12.89
C CYS A 344 0.21 -8.89 13.38
N ARG A 345 -0.41 -8.99 14.56
CA ARG A 345 -0.57 -10.26 15.27
C ARG A 345 -1.51 -11.18 14.47
N HIS A 346 -0.96 -12.32 14.00
CA HIS A 346 -1.61 -13.31 13.13
C HIS A 346 -1.73 -12.92 11.64
N ASN A 347 -1.36 -11.69 11.28
CA ASN A 347 -1.23 -11.22 9.90
C ASN A 347 0.24 -10.98 9.53
N MET A 348 1.19 -11.62 10.22
CA MET A 348 2.58 -11.62 9.76
C MET A 348 2.55 -12.14 8.33
N LEU A 349 2.83 -11.28 7.36
CA LEU A 349 3.10 -11.67 5.98
C LEU A 349 3.98 -12.91 6.07
N ALA A 350 3.49 -14.01 5.51
CA ALA A 350 3.97 -15.34 5.82
C ALA A 350 5.51 -15.31 5.81
N ALA A 351 6.12 -15.57 6.98
CA ALA A 351 7.56 -15.64 7.18
C ALA A 351 8.18 -16.84 6.44
N GLY A 352 7.78 -17.06 5.18
CA GLY A 352 7.97 -18.26 4.38
C GLY A 352 8.02 -18.04 2.88
N VAL A 353 7.73 -16.85 2.34
CA VAL A 353 8.15 -16.54 0.96
C VAL A 353 9.64 -16.26 0.99
N GLN A 354 10.44 -17.30 0.79
CA GLN A 354 11.88 -17.17 0.64
C GLN A 354 12.14 -16.37 -0.64
N SER A 355 12.50 -15.10 -0.49
CA SER A 355 13.13 -14.33 -1.55
C SER A 355 14.66 -14.51 -1.44
N PRO A 356 15.36 -14.84 -2.53
CA PRO A 356 14.83 -15.05 -3.88
C PRO A 356 14.10 -16.40 -4.03
N LEU A 357 12.97 -16.39 -4.74
CA LEU A 357 12.18 -17.59 -5.07
C LEU A 357 12.68 -18.18 -6.41
N ASP A 358 13.14 -19.43 -6.38
CA ASP A 358 13.61 -20.14 -7.57
C ASP A 358 12.43 -20.76 -8.33
N LEU A 359 12.16 -20.21 -9.52
CA LEU A 359 11.10 -20.65 -10.44
C LEU A 359 11.63 -21.58 -11.55
N SER A 360 12.89 -22.02 -11.44
CA SER A 360 13.54 -22.84 -12.46
C SER A 360 12.90 -24.23 -12.59
N THR A 361 12.85 -24.74 -13.82
CA THR A 361 12.32 -26.07 -14.12
C THR A 361 13.16 -27.17 -13.44
N GLY A 362 12.49 -28.21 -12.93
CA GLY A 362 13.14 -29.36 -12.28
C GLY A 362 13.58 -29.13 -10.82
N THR A 363 13.23 -27.98 -10.23
CA THR A 363 13.38 -27.72 -8.79
C THR A 363 12.19 -28.26 -8.01
N ALA A 364 12.36 -28.52 -6.70
CA ALA A 364 11.27 -28.95 -5.82
C ALA A 364 10.37 -27.79 -5.35
N HIS A 365 10.78 -26.54 -5.59
CA HIS A 365 10.10 -25.33 -5.10
C HIS A 365 9.10 -24.75 -6.10
N ALA A 366 9.24 -25.07 -7.39
CA ALA A 366 8.34 -24.67 -8.46
C ALA A 366 7.76 -25.94 -9.13
N PRO A 367 6.62 -26.47 -8.64
CA PRO A 367 6.01 -27.66 -9.23
C PRO A 367 5.34 -27.29 -10.54
N TRP A 368 6.14 -27.11 -11.59
CA TRP A 368 5.65 -26.94 -12.95
C TRP A 368 4.68 -28.08 -13.28
N ARG A 369 3.49 -27.72 -13.76
CA ARG A 369 2.46 -28.63 -14.24
C ARG A 369 2.29 -28.47 -15.74
N VAL A 370 1.82 -29.52 -16.40
CA VAL A 370 1.36 -29.43 -17.78
C VAL A 370 -0.15 -29.23 -17.73
N VAL A 371 -0.67 -28.31 -18.53
CA VAL A 371 -2.11 -28.04 -18.58
C VAL A 371 -2.71 -28.34 -19.94
N ASP A 372 -1.91 -28.40 -21.01
CA ASP A 372 -2.38 -28.82 -22.33
C ASP A 372 -1.31 -29.59 -23.10
N VAL A 373 -1.76 -30.63 -23.82
CA VAL A 373 -0.93 -31.57 -24.58
C VAL A 373 -1.67 -31.93 -25.89
N PRO A 374 -0.98 -31.94 -27.05
CA PRO A 374 -1.64 -32.26 -28.31
C PRO A 374 -2.16 -33.70 -28.35
N GLY A 375 -3.41 -33.85 -28.78
CA GLY A 375 -4.04 -35.16 -28.99
C GLY A 375 -4.67 -35.79 -27.75
N THR A 376 -4.72 -35.07 -26.62
CA THR A 376 -5.49 -35.46 -25.43
C THR A 376 -6.64 -34.49 -25.18
N ASP A 377 -7.87 -35.00 -25.00
CA ASP A 377 -9.07 -34.18 -24.71
C ASP A 377 -9.17 -33.73 -23.23
N ALA A 378 -8.11 -33.90 -22.44
CA ALA A 378 -8.08 -33.58 -21.02
C ALA A 378 -6.86 -32.73 -20.68
N THR A 379 -7.03 -31.73 -19.82
CA THR A 379 -5.94 -31.11 -19.07
C THR A 379 -5.17 -32.22 -18.36
N VAL A 380 -3.94 -32.51 -18.79
CA VAL A 380 -3.11 -33.51 -18.12
C VAL A 380 -2.47 -32.85 -16.91
N GLU A 381 -3.27 -32.57 -15.87
CA GLU A 381 -2.70 -32.20 -14.57
C GLU A 381 -1.87 -33.38 -14.05
N GLY A 382 -0.54 -33.27 -14.09
CA GLY A 382 0.37 -34.33 -13.70
C GLY A 382 1.76 -33.83 -13.36
N GLU A 383 2.49 -34.63 -12.57
CA GLU A 383 3.89 -34.37 -12.25
C GLU A 383 4.76 -34.56 -13.51
N LEU A 384 5.42 -33.49 -13.92
CA LEU A 384 6.46 -33.52 -14.92
C LEU A 384 7.64 -34.39 -14.46
N ALA A 385 8.16 -35.22 -15.35
CA ALA A 385 9.40 -35.94 -15.06
C ALA A 385 10.59 -35.10 -15.54
N VAL A 386 11.66 -35.12 -14.74
CA VAL A 386 12.96 -34.59 -15.16
C VAL A 386 13.46 -35.41 -16.35
N ASP A 387 13.65 -34.76 -17.50
CA ASP A 387 14.21 -35.40 -18.67
C ASP A 387 15.74 -35.51 -18.52
N THR A 388 16.22 -36.75 -18.57
CA THR A 388 17.64 -37.10 -18.42
C THR A 388 18.30 -37.48 -19.74
N LEU A 389 17.51 -37.62 -20.80
CA LEU A 389 17.93 -37.93 -22.16
C LEU A 389 17.23 -37.02 -23.18
N PRO A 390 17.21 -35.68 -22.96
CA PRO A 390 16.66 -34.79 -23.97
C PRO A 390 17.53 -34.98 -25.22
N HIS A 391 16.91 -35.07 -26.41
CA HIS A 391 17.58 -35.39 -27.68
C HIS A 391 19.04 -34.86 -27.76
N PRO A 392 20.01 -35.63 -28.28
CA PRO A 392 21.46 -35.37 -28.15
C PRO A 392 22.00 -34.06 -28.78
N ARG A 393 21.13 -33.16 -29.25
CA ARG A 393 21.45 -31.79 -29.67
C ARG A 393 21.19 -30.73 -28.60
N TYR A 394 20.58 -31.05 -27.46
CA TYR A 394 20.37 -30.06 -26.40
C TYR A 394 21.67 -29.79 -25.63
N ALA A 395 21.91 -28.51 -25.40
CA ALA A 395 23.08 -28.00 -24.70
C ALA A 395 23.11 -28.51 -23.26
N SER A 396 24.30 -28.54 -22.66
CA SER A 396 24.43 -28.65 -21.21
C SER A 396 23.55 -27.59 -20.54
N VAL A 397 22.65 -28.00 -19.66
CA VAL A 397 21.88 -27.08 -18.81
C VAL A 397 22.87 -26.12 -18.15
N PRO A 398 22.67 -24.78 -18.25
CA PRO A 398 23.48 -23.82 -17.54
C PRO A 398 23.54 -24.21 -16.04
N GLY A 399 24.68 -23.99 -15.37
CA GLY A 399 24.90 -24.49 -14.01
C GLY A 399 23.90 -23.96 -12.95
N ASP A 400 23.12 -22.98 -13.34
CA ASP A 400 22.17 -22.19 -12.57
C ASP A 400 20.75 -22.77 -12.65
N CYS A 401 20.49 -23.73 -13.55
CA CYS A 401 19.17 -24.33 -13.75
C CYS A 401 19.15 -25.79 -13.32
N ALA A 402 18.02 -26.28 -12.81
CA ALA A 402 17.96 -27.63 -12.25
C ALA A 402 17.84 -28.72 -13.33
N ALA A 403 16.83 -28.70 -14.20
CA ALA A 403 16.71 -29.68 -15.28
C ALA A 403 15.71 -29.31 -16.39
N TRP A 404 15.76 -30.07 -17.50
CA TRP A 404 14.70 -30.14 -18.50
C TRP A 404 13.50 -30.91 -17.94
N ILE A 405 12.28 -30.51 -18.32
CA ILE A 405 11.03 -31.18 -17.97
C ILE A 405 10.23 -31.56 -19.22
N ASP A 406 9.62 -32.75 -19.19
CA ASP A 406 8.88 -33.34 -20.32
C ASP A 406 7.55 -33.98 -19.83
N PRO A 407 6.40 -33.70 -20.49
CA PRO A 407 5.10 -34.32 -20.22
C PRO A 407 5.07 -35.86 -20.31
N TYR A 408 5.90 -36.49 -21.14
CA TYR A 408 5.87 -37.95 -21.37
C TYR A 408 6.99 -38.72 -20.62
N GLY A 409 7.92 -37.98 -20.04
CA GLY A 409 9.00 -38.48 -19.18
C GLY A 409 10.14 -39.20 -19.91
N ASN A 410 11.01 -39.86 -19.15
CA ASN A 410 12.32 -40.38 -19.60
C ASN A 410 12.30 -41.56 -20.60
N GLY A 411 11.19 -41.76 -21.32
CA GLY A 411 11.04 -42.82 -22.31
C GLY A 411 11.81 -42.52 -23.60
N GLU A 412 12.31 -43.56 -24.26
CA GLU A 412 12.91 -43.49 -25.60
C GLU A 412 11.85 -43.19 -26.70
N THR A 413 10.84 -42.36 -26.43
CA THR A 413 9.84 -41.95 -27.41
C THR A 413 10.49 -41.05 -28.44
N VAL A 414 10.74 -41.64 -29.60
CA VAL A 414 11.43 -40.94 -30.69
C VAL A 414 10.56 -39.82 -31.25
N SER A 415 9.25 -39.69 -30.99
CA SER A 415 8.45 -38.57 -31.52
C SER A 415 7.24 -38.27 -30.64
N ASP A 416 7.21 -37.06 -30.09
CA ASP A 416 6.03 -36.53 -29.41
C ASP A 416 5.05 -35.96 -30.44
N PRO A 417 3.75 -35.88 -30.09
CA PRO A 417 2.74 -35.25 -30.94
C PRO A 417 3.11 -33.84 -31.41
N VAL A 418 2.73 -33.53 -32.65
CA VAL A 418 2.85 -32.18 -33.21
C VAL A 418 1.71 -31.33 -32.66
N GLY A 419 2.05 -30.14 -32.18
CA GLY A 419 1.08 -29.21 -31.62
C GLY A 419 1.67 -28.36 -30.49
N GLU A 420 0.80 -27.66 -29.78
CA GLU A 420 1.17 -26.80 -28.66
C GLU A 420 1.08 -27.55 -27.34
N TYR A 421 2.09 -27.38 -26.50
CA TYR A 421 2.20 -27.87 -25.14
C TYR A 421 2.24 -26.69 -24.21
N VAL A 422 1.48 -26.74 -23.12
CA VAL A 422 1.39 -25.63 -22.17
C VAL A 422 1.85 -26.09 -20.79
N TYR A 423 2.91 -25.44 -20.30
CA TYR A 423 3.49 -25.64 -18.97
C TYR A 423 3.17 -24.43 -18.10
N GLU A 424 2.82 -24.64 -16.85
CA GLU A 424 2.49 -23.58 -15.89
C GLU A 424 3.17 -23.80 -14.55
N VAL A 425 3.54 -22.70 -13.89
CA VAL A 425 3.81 -22.66 -12.46
C VAL A 425 3.05 -21.50 -11.84
N GLU A 426 2.37 -21.78 -10.74
CA GLU A 426 1.78 -20.78 -9.87
C GLU A 426 2.78 -20.41 -8.78
N PHE A 427 2.95 -19.12 -8.51
CA PHE A 427 3.83 -18.63 -7.47
C PHE A 427 3.22 -17.40 -6.78
N GLU A 428 3.66 -17.15 -5.54
CA GLU A 428 3.26 -15.98 -4.77
C GLU A 428 4.40 -14.97 -4.76
N ALA A 429 4.16 -13.78 -5.32
CA ALA A 429 5.04 -12.64 -5.19
C ALA A 429 4.76 -11.91 -3.87
N PRO A 430 5.78 -11.62 -3.05
CA PRO A 430 5.57 -10.95 -1.78
C PRO A 430 5.05 -9.53 -1.98
N ASP A 431 4.18 -9.11 -1.08
CA ASP A 431 3.80 -7.70 -0.94
C ASP A 431 5.00 -6.88 -0.46
N ARG A 432 5.38 -5.86 -1.22
CA ARG A 432 6.57 -5.02 -0.99
C ARG A 432 6.17 -3.60 -0.64
N ALA A 433 7.11 -2.90 -0.01
CA ALA A 433 6.98 -1.48 0.25
C ALA A 433 6.73 -0.67 -1.03
N SER A 434 6.02 0.45 -0.87
CA SER A 434 5.54 1.37 -1.89
C SER A 434 6.25 1.37 -3.26
N GLY A 435 5.51 1.04 -4.33
CA GLY A 435 5.95 1.14 -5.72
C GLY A 435 7.05 0.13 -6.13
N MET A 436 7.52 -0.71 -5.20
CA MET A 436 8.49 -1.75 -5.51
C MET A 436 7.76 -3.00 -6.00
N TYR A 437 8.08 -3.40 -7.22
CA TYR A 437 7.73 -4.70 -7.76
C TYR A 437 8.78 -5.74 -7.33
N SER A 438 8.36 -7.00 -7.28
CA SER A 438 9.30 -8.11 -7.30
C SER A 438 9.93 -8.19 -8.69
N THR A 439 11.22 -8.52 -8.79
CA THR A 439 11.86 -8.63 -10.11
C THR A 439 11.97 -10.09 -10.53
N LEU A 440 11.26 -10.48 -11.58
CA LEU A 440 11.44 -11.77 -12.24
C LEU A 440 12.63 -11.70 -13.19
N GLU A 441 13.74 -12.32 -12.81
CA GLU A 441 14.88 -12.53 -13.69
C GLU A 441 14.74 -13.86 -14.43
N VAL A 442 14.65 -13.81 -15.77
CA VAL A 442 14.74 -14.99 -16.64
C VAL A 442 16.13 -15.03 -17.27
N LYS A 443 17.01 -15.89 -16.74
CA LYS A 443 18.41 -16.02 -17.19
C LYS A 443 18.55 -16.82 -18.47
N ALA A 444 17.74 -17.87 -18.59
CA ALA A 444 17.74 -18.71 -19.77
C ALA A 444 16.42 -19.45 -19.94
N ILE A 445 16.08 -19.74 -21.19
CA ILE A 445 14.91 -20.53 -21.58
C ILE A 445 15.26 -21.37 -22.81
N GLY A 446 14.75 -22.60 -22.87
CA GLY A 446 14.99 -23.50 -23.99
C GLY A 446 13.80 -24.41 -24.26
N ALA A 447 13.63 -24.73 -25.53
CA ALA A 447 12.61 -25.63 -26.05
C ALA A 447 13.06 -26.21 -27.40
N ASP A 448 12.29 -27.17 -27.93
CA ASP A 448 12.67 -27.93 -29.12
C ASP A 448 12.47 -27.17 -30.43
N ASN A 449 11.39 -26.38 -30.53
CA ASN A 449 10.98 -25.68 -31.76
C ASN A 449 10.71 -24.19 -31.54
N SER A 450 9.83 -23.86 -30.61
CA SER A 450 9.65 -22.49 -30.17
C SER A 450 8.97 -22.46 -28.82
N VAL A 451 9.24 -21.43 -28.04
CA VAL A 451 8.60 -21.18 -26.76
C VAL A 451 8.13 -19.73 -26.68
N THR A 452 6.92 -19.54 -26.16
CA THR A 452 6.41 -18.23 -25.73
C THR A 452 6.25 -18.25 -24.22
N LEU A 453 6.81 -17.26 -23.53
CA LEU A 453 6.66 -17.12 -22.08
C LEU A 453 5.63 -16.02 -21.80
N GLU A 454 4.66 -16.34 -20.97
CA GLU A 454 3.55 -15.47 -20.54
C GLU A 454 3.56 -15.34 -19.01
N LEU A 455 3.25 -14.16 -18.51
CA LEU A 455 2.93 -13.89 -17.10
C LEU A 455 1.47 -13.45 -17.04
N ASP A 456 0.61 -14.19 -16.35
CA ASP A 456 -0.83 -13.94 -16.23
C ASP A 456 -1.60 -13.77 -17.55
N GLY A 457 -1.03 -14.32 -18.64
CA GLY A 457 -1.58 -14.24 -19.99
C GLY A 457 -0.94 -13.17 -20.88
N ASP A 458 -0.15 -12.27 -20.31
CA ASP A 458 0.62 -11.28 -21.07
C ASP A 458 1.93 -11.87 -21.57
N VAL A 459 2.18 -11.73 -22.87
CA VAL A 459 3.38 -12.27 -23.51
C VAL A 459 4.60 -11.45 -23.09
N LEU A 460 5.49 -12.07 -22.30
CA LEU A 460 6.77 -11.48 -21.93
C LEU A 460 7.72 -11.46 -23.13
N PHE A 461 7.91 -12.61 -23.77
CA PHE A 461 8.70 -12.75 -25.01
C PHE A 461 8.48 -14.11 -25.67
N ALA A 462 8.90 -14.21 -26.94
CA ALA A 462 8.90 -15.45 -27.72
C ALA A 462 10.28 -15.75 -28.31
N TYR A 463 10.59 -17.03 -28.45
CA TYR A 463 11.89 -17.52 -28.94
C TYR A 463 11.72 -18.71 -29.90
N ASP A 464 12.21 -18.59 -31.14
CA ASP A 464 12.29 -19.68 -32.14
C ASP A 464 13.67 -20.36 -32.02
N THR A 465 13.67 -21.68 -31.85
CA THR A 465 14.82 -22.44 -31.34
C THR A 465 15.73 -22.92 -32.48
N TYR A 466 16.32 -21.98 -33.23
CA TYR A 466 17.47 -22.35 -34.08
C TYR A 466 18.72 -22.67 -33.23
N ASN A 467 18.77 -22.12 -32.01
CA ASN A 467 19.72 -22.43 -30.96
C ASN A 467 18.91 -23.00 -29.77
N PRO A 468 19.27 -24.16 -29.18
CA PRO A 468 18.39 -24.89 -28.26
C PRO A 468 18.07 -24.17 -26.95
N ILE A 469 18.87 -23.19 -26.54
CA ILE A 469 18.68 -22.40 -25.32
C ILE A 469 19.04 -20.93 -25.62
N ASP A 470 18.13 -20.02 -25.27
CA ASP A 470 18.42 -18.59 -25.13
C ASP A 470 18.97 -18.33 -23.73
N VAL A 471 20.11 -17.64 -23.65
CA VAL A 471 20.81 -17.33 -22.40
C VAL A 471 20.95 -15.83 -22.18
N VAL A 472 20.18 -15.02 -22.92
CA VAL A 472 20.11 -13.57 -22.71
C VAL A 472 19.20 -13.30 -21.52
N PRO A 473 19.74 -12.76 -20.40
CA PRO A 473 18.92 -12.44 -19.24
C PRO A 473 17.89 -11.36 -19.56
N ARG A 474 16.68 -11.53 -19.04
CA ARG A 474 15.59 -10.55 -19.10
C ARG A 474 15.03 -10.35 -17.69
N TYR A 475 14.54 -9.14 -17.43
CA TYR A 475 14.00 -8.72 -16.14
C TYR A 475 12.59 -8.20 -16.37
N PHE A 476 11.67 -8.64 -15.53
CA PHE A 476 10.26 -8.25 -15.58
C PHE A 476 9.80 -7.87 -14.20
N ASP A 477 8.97 -6.83 -14.15
CA ASP A 477 8.38 -6.32 -12.93
C ASP A 477 7.14 -7.17 -12.64
N VAL A 478 7.04 -7.70 -11.42
CA VAL A 478 5.93 -8.54 -10.98
C VAL A 478 5.31 -7.90 -9.74
N ASP A 479 4.02 -7.62 -9.83
CA ASP A 479 3.23 -7.09 -8.72
C ASP A 479 3.17 -8.09 -7.55
N ALA A 480 2.58 -7.68 -6.43
CA ALA A 480 2.33 -8.56 -5.31
C ALA A 480 1.10 -9.45 -5.55
N GLY A 481 1.14 -10.68 -5.03
CA GLY A 481 0.01 -11.61 -5.06
C GLY A 481 0.31 -12.90 -5.82
N THR A 482 -0.76 -13.61 -6.20
CA THR A 482 -0.66 -14.90 -6.89
C THR A 482 -0.54 -14.70 -8.39
N HIS A 483 0.55 -15.20 -8.98
CA HIS A 483 0.84 -15.10 -10.41
C HIS A 483 1.02 -16.48 -11.05
N THR A 484 0.74 -16.56 -12.35
CA THR A 484 0.97 -17.75 -13.17
C THR A 484 1.98 -17.44 -14.26
N LEU A 485 3.13 -18.12 -14.22
CA LEU A 485 4.08 -18.13 -15.32
C LEU A 485 3.75 -19.31 -16.25
N ARG A 486 3.46 -19.01 -17.52
CA ARG A 486 3.06 -20.00 -18.53
C ARG A 486 4.06 -20.04 -19.68
N ALA A 487 4.53 -21.24 -20.03
CA ALA A 487 5.35 -21.48 -21.21
C ALA A 487 4.57 -22.28 -22.24
N ARG A 488 4.37 -21.72 -23.43
CA ARG A 488 3.77 -22.40 -24.60
C ARG A 488 4.87 -22.90 -25.51
N VAL A 489 5.07 -24.22 -25.55
CA VAL A 489 6.04 -24.88 -26.41
C VAL A 489 5.31 -25.44 -27.62
N VAL A 490 5.65 -24.97 -28.81
CA VAL A 490 5.05 -25.48 -30.06
C VAL A 490 5.99 -26.49 -30.67
N ASN A 491 5.59 -27.75 -30.73
CA ASN A 491 6.32 -28.82 -31.41
C ASN A 491 5.88 -28.92 -32.88
N ASP A 492 6.80 -28.81 -33.85
CA ASP A 492 6.49 -28.85 -35.29
C ASP A 492 7.20 -30.02 -36.00
N SER A 493 6.44 -30.72 -36.85
CA SER A 493 6.85 -31.86 -37.69
C SER A 493 8.02 -31.63 -38.65
N GLY A 494 8.50 -30.39 -38.78
CA GLY A 494 9.21 -29.90 -39.96
C GLY A 494 10.75 -29.95 -39.96
N ARG A 495 11.44 -30.32 -38.86
CA ARG A 495 12.89 -30.00 -38.77
C ARG A 495 13.88 -31.18 -38.65
N THR A 496 13.49 -32.43 -38.37
CA THR A 496 14.42 -33.59 -38.31
C THR A 496 13.83 -34.96 -38.73
N PRO A 497 14.58 -35.84 -39.44
CA PRO A 497 14.09 -37.18 -39.84
C PRO A 497 14.16 -38.25 -38.74
N THR A 498 14.78 -37.95 -37.60
CA THR A 498 15.00 -38.89 -36.49
C THR A 498 14.55 -38.22 -35.21
N GLY A 499 13.25 -38.16 -35.06
CA GLY A 499 12.59 -37.84 -33.81
C GLY A 499 12.40 -36.38 -33.46
N ASN A 500 11.34 -36.15 -32.69
CA ASN A 500 10.74 -34.85 -32.43
C ASN A 500 10.17 -34.79 -31.00
N PRO A 501 11.03 -34.81 -29.96
CA PRO A 501 10.58 -34.70 -28.58
C PRO A 501 10.03 -33.31 -28.27
N THR A 502 9.50 -33.12 -27.07
CA THR A 502 9.06 -31.84 -26.52
C THR A 502 9.58 -31.71 -25.09
N ALA A 503 10.40 -30.71 -24.85
CA ALA A 503 10.89 -30.39 -23.52
C ALA A 503 10.95 -28.89 -23.28
N LEU A 504 10.91 -28.51 -22.00
CA LEU A 504 11.11 -27.13 -21.54
C LEU A 504 12.27 -27.09 -20.55
N VAL A 505 13.11 -26.05 -20.66
CA VAL A 505 13.99 -25.60 -19.58
C VAL A 505 13.78 -24.11 -19.35
N LEU A 506 13.62 -23.70 -18.09
CA LEU A 506 13.58 -22.30 -17.68
C LEU A 506 14.50 -22.11 -16.46
N CYS A 507 15.28 -21.04 -16.49
CA CYS A 507 16.13 -20.61 -15.39
C CYS A 507 15.62 -19.23 -14.95
N ALA A 508 14.81 -19.22 -13.90
CA ALA A 508 14.09 -18.03 -13.48
C ALA A 508 14.15 -17.86 -11.96
N THR A 509 14.29 -16.62 -11.52
CA THR A 509 14.35 -16.28 -10.10
C THR A 509 13.55 -15.01 -9.85
N LEU A 510 12.64 -15.06 -8.89
CA LEU A 510 11.92 -13.88 -8.41
C LEU A 510 12.69 -13.29 -7.22
N TYR A 511 13.10 -12.04 -7.35
CA TYR A 511 13.90 -11.32 -6.37
C TYR A 511 13.09 -10.37 -5.53
#